data_AF-A0A224XAX9-F1
#
_entry.id   AF-A0A224XAX9-F1
#
_cell.length_a   1.000
_cell.length_b   1.000
_cell.length_c   1.000
_cell.angle_alpha   90.00
_cell.angle_beta   90.00
_cell.angle_gamma   90.00
#
_symmetry.space_group_name_H-M   'P 1'
#
loop_
_entity.id
_entity.type
_entity.pdbx_description
1 polymer ?
#
loop_
_entity_poly.entity_id
_entity_poly.type
_entity_poly.pdbx_seq_one_letter_code
_entity_poly.pdbx_strand_id
1 'polypeptide(L)'
;MLKKEIRDIILNNILLDDRSSKLRNDESLIGKGLDSINFINIVVELEEKFSINFPDEKLIFEEAGTVDQIFQIIQNELDKKGI
;
A
#
# COMPACT_ATOMS: atom_id res chain seq x y z
N MET A 1 -6.82 7.26 -10.48
CA MET A 1 -7.45 5.93 -10.43
C MET A 1 -6.58 4.96 -9.65
N LEU A 2 -5.29 4.82 -10.00
CA LEU A 2 -4.31 3.99 -9.27
C LEU A 2 -4.28 4.20 -7.74
N LYS A 3 -4.13 5.44 -7.27
CA LYS A 3 -4.09 5.73 -5.81
C LYS A 3 -5.37 5.32 -5.06
N LYS A 4 -6.54 5.34 -5.73
CA LYS A 4 -7.79 4.86 -5.13
C LYS A 4 -7.74 3.34 -4.95
N GLU A 5 -7.27 2.62 -5.96
CA GLU A 5 -7.15 1.16 -5.91
C GLU A 5 -6.16 0.69 -4.85
N ILE A 6 -5.01 1.36 -4.72
CA ILE A 6 -4.03 1.08 -3.67
C ILE A 6 -4.66 1.31 -2.29
N ARG A 7 -5.38 2.42 -2.11
CA ARG A 7 -6.12 2.68 -0.87
C ARG A 7 -7.13 1.57 -0.58
N ASP A 8 -7.90 1.15 -1.58
CA ASP A 8 -8.93 0.12 -1.38
C ASP A 8 -8.31 -1.21 -0.91
N ILE A 9 -7.16 -1.61 -1.47
CA ILE A 9 -6.41 -2.80 -1.01
C ILE A 9 -5.95 -2.64 0.44
N ILE A 10 -5.36 -1.49 0.76
CA ILE A 10 -4.89 -1.20 2.12
C ILE A 10 -6.06 -1.28 3.12
N LEU A 11 -7.20 -0.66 2.80
CA LEU A 11 -8.38 -0.65 3.67
C LEU A 11 -9.05 -2.03 3.79
N ASN A 12 -8.89 -2.93 2.80
CA ASN A 12 -9.42 -4.29 2.88
C ASN A 12 -8.57 -5.20 3.78
N ASN A 13 -7.26 -4.93 3.86
CA ASN A 13 -6.32 -5.74 4.63
C ASN A 13 -6.13 -5.24 6.06
N ILE A 14 -6.26 -3.93 6.28
CA ILE A 14 -6.31 -3.37 7.62
C ILE A 14 -7.76 -3.50 8.10
N LEU A 15 -7.97 -4.11 9.27
CA LEU A 15 -9.28 -4.31 9.90
C LEU A 15 -9.93 -2.98 10.37
N LEU A 16 -10.07 -2.03 9.46
CA LEU A 16 -10.79 -0.79 9.68
C LEU A 16 -12.27 -1.08 9.48
N ASP A 17 -12.97 -1.34 10.58
CA ASP A 17 -14.44 -1.45 10.61
C ASP A 17 -15.12 -0.18 10.08
N ASP A 18 -14.42 0.95 10.10
CA ASP A 18 -14.91 2.22 9.59
C ASP A 18 -14.34 2.57 8.20
N ARG A 19 -14.99 2.07 7.15
CA ARG A 19 -14.74 2.48 5.75
C ARG A 19 -15.11 3.95 5.48
N SER A 20 -15.74 4.64 6.44
CA SER A 20 -15.97 6.09 6.37
C SER A 20 -14.79 6.90 6.91
N SER A 21 -13.79 6.24 7.50
CA SER A 21 -12.57 6.89 7.97
C SER A 21 -11.85 7.56 6.81
N LYS A 22 -11.69 8.88 6.92
CA LYS A 22 -10.92 9.69 5.96
C LYS A 22 -9.43 9.42 6.15
N LEU A 23 -8.96 8.26 5.69
CA LEU A 23 -7.53 7.96 5.65
C LEU A 23 -6.84 8.95 4.70
N ARG A 24 -6.08 9.89 5.25
CA ARG A 24 -5.28 10.81 4.44
C ARG A 24 -4.12 10.04 3.81
N ASN A 25 -3.66 10.48 2.64
CA ASN A 25 -2.65 9.70 1.92
C ASN A 25 -1.28 9.68 2.63
N ASP A 26 -0.96 10.74 3.35
CA ASP A 26 0.27 10.98 4.10
C ASP A 26 0.16 10.54 5.57
N GLU A 27 -0.99 9.98 5.97
CA GLU A 27 -1.19 9.50 7.33
C GLU A 27 -0.56 8.12 7.52
N SER A 28 0.10 7.93 8.67
CA SER A 28 0.70 6.65 9.04
C SER A 28 -0.37 5.57 9.20
N LEU A 29 -0.18 4.46 8.50
CA LEU A 29 -1.03 3.29 8.54
C LEU A 29 -0.84 2.46 9.82
N ILE A 30 0.31 2.58 10.50
CA ILE A 30 0.60 1.89 11.76
C ILE A 30 -0.46 2.23 12.80
N GLY A 31 -0.77 3.53 12.96
CA GLY A 31 -1.81 4.00 13.88
C GLY A 31 -3.24 3.62 13.47
N LYS A 32 -3.42 3.02 12.30
CA LYS A 32 -4.70 2.55 11.77
C LYS A 32 -4.87 1.03 11.85
N GLY A 33 -3.87 0.32 12.36
CA GLY A 33 -3.89 -1.14 12.48
C GLY A 33 -3.02 -1.86 11.46
N LEU A 34 -2.15 -1.17 10.72
CA LEU A 34 -1.10 -1.84 9.95
C LEU A 34 -0.15 -2.56 10.91
N ASP A 35 0.06 -3.85 10.65
CA ASP A 35 1.00 -4.72 11.34
C ASP A 35 1.84 -5.49 10.32
N SER A 36 2.79 -6.31 10.79
CA SER A 36 3.70 -7.03 9.89
C SER A 36 2.98 -8.06 9.02
N ILE A 37 1.88 -8.64 9.47
CA ILE A 37 1.16 -9.69 8.75
C ILE A 37 0.32 -9.04 7.64
N ASN A 38 -0.50 -8.05 7.99
CA ASN A 38 -1.34 -7.38 7.01
C ASN A 38 -0.52 -6.55 6.03
N PHE A 39 0.65 -6.03 6.42
CA PHE A 39 1.56 -5.35 5.51
C PHE A 39 2.07 -6.29 4.41
N ILE A 40 2.51 -7.50 4.77
CA ILE A 40 2.94 -8.49 3.77
C ILE A 40 1.77 -8.90 2.88
N ASN A 41 0.56 -9.08 3.42
CA ASN A 41 -0.62 -9.40 2.60
C ASN A 41 -0.95 -8.26 1.61
N ILE A 42 -0.87 -7.00 2.06
CA ILE A 42 -1.05 -5.83 1.19
C ILE A 42 -0.02 -5.86 0.07
N VAL A 43 1.26 -6.07 0.39
CA VAL A 43 2.33 -6.12 -0.61
C VAL A 43 2.05 -7.21 -1.66
N VAL A 44 1.72 -8.43 -1.22
CA VAL A 44 1.43 -9.55 -2.12
C VAL A 44 0.23 -9.23 -3.03
N GLU A 45 -0.86 -8.68 -2.49
CA GLU A 45 -2.04 -8.32 -3.28
C GLU A 45 -1.73 -7.20 -4.29
N LEU A 46 -0.87 -6.25 -3.93
CA LEU A 46 -0.41 -5.19 -4.82
C LEU A 46 0.46 -5.74 -5.95
N GLU A 47 1.41 -6.63 -5.64
CA GLU A 47 2.25 -7.30 -6.62
C GLU A 47 1.41 -8.11 -7.61
N GLU A 48 0.45 -8.90 -7.14
CA GLU A 48 -0.46 -9.67 -7.98
C GLU A 48 -1.31 -8.77 -8.88
N LYS A 49 -1.91 -7.72 -8.31
CA LYS A 49 -2.82 -6.83 -9.03
C LYS A 49 -2.12 -6.02 -10.12
N PHE A 50 -0.95 -5.45 -9.81
CA PHE A 50 -0.20 -4.62 -10.76
C PHE A 50 0.84 -5.43 -11.55
N SER A 51 0.95 -6.73 -11.27
CA SER A 51 1.96 -7.62 -11.83
C SER A 51 3.38 -7.06 -11.67
N ILE A 52 3.71 -6.47 -10.52
CA ILE A 52 5.02 -5.89 -10.23
C ILE A 52 5.76 -6.71 -9.16
N ASN A 53 7.04 -6.42 -8.96
CA ASN A 53 7.79 -6.87 -7.79
C ASN A 53 8.03 -5.68 -6.86
N PHE A 54 7.57 -5.80 -5.62
CA PHE A 54 7.82 -4.80 -4.60
C PHE A 54 9.29 -4.89 -4.18
N PRO A 55 10.03 -3.77 -4.13
CA PRO A 55 11.45 -3.82 -3.77
C PRO A 55 11.64 -4.27 -2.31
N ASP A 56 12.49 -5.28 -2.09
CA ASP A 56 12.74 -5.86 -0.77
C ASP A 56 13.21 -4.81 0.25
N GLU A 57 14.03 -3.84 -0.19
CA GLU A 57 14.53 -2.77 0.67
C GLU A 57 13.43 -1.82 1.17
N LYS A 58 12.25 -1.86 0.55
CA LYS A 58 11.09 -1.04 0.92
C LYS A 58 10.04 -1.81 1.70
N LEU A 59 10.28 -3.09 2.02
CA LEU A 59 9.41 -3.91 2.86
C LEU A 59 9.55 -3.57 4.35
N ILE A 60 9.58 -2.27 4.67
CA ILE A 60 9.66 -1.72 6.02
C ILE A 60 8.68 -0.55 6.17
N PHE A 61 8.16 -0.35 7.37
CA PHE A 61 7.10 0.65 7.60
C PHE A 61 7.59 2.09 7.43
N GLU A 62 8.89 2.34 7.59
CA GLU A 62 9.49 3.64 7.36
C GLU A 62 9.39 4.06 5.89
N GLU A 63 9.50 3.10 4.97
CA GLU A 63 9.50 3.32 3.52
C GLU A 63 8.12 3.11 2.87
N ALA A 64 7.24 2.33 3.50
CA ALA A 64 5.92 1.95 2.95
C ALA A 64 4.77 2.08 3.98
N GLY A 65 4.90 2.99 4.94
CA GLY A 65 3.94 3.16 6.04
C GLY A 65 2.77 4.11 5.74
N THR A 66 2.68 4.67 4.55
CA THR A 66 1.61 5.58 4.11
C THR A 66 1.12 5.22 2.71
N VAL A 67 -0.11 5.64 2.36
CA VAL A 67 -0.66 5.41 1.01
C VAL A 67 0.19 6.11 -0.06
N ASP A 68 0.68 7.32 0.23
CA ASP A 68 1.52 8.06 -0.72
C ASP A 68 2.84 7.35 -0.98
N GLN A 69 3.50 6.82 0.05
CA GLN A 69 4.73 6.05 -0.10
C GLN A 69 4.51 4.79 -0.95
N ILE A 70 3.51 3.98 -0.60
CA ILE A 70 3.16 2.77 -1.36
C ILE A 70 2.85 3.13 -2.81
N PHE A 71 2.07 4.20 -3.04
CA PHE A 71 1.77 4.68 -4.39
C PHE A 71 3.03 5.04 -5.18
N GLN A 72 3.99 5.75 -4.57
CA GLN A 72 5.25 6.09 -5.25
C GLN A 72 6.05 4.83 -5.62
N ILE A 73 6.06 3.82 -4.74
CA ILE A 73 6.74 2.55 -5.03
C ILE A 73 6.10 1.86 -6.23
N ILE A 74 4.78 1.72 -6.23
CA ILE A 74 4.05 1.08 -7.32
C ILE A 74 4.22 1.84 -8.63
N GLN A 75 4.08 3.17 -8.59
CA GLN A 75 4.24 4.00 -9.78
C GLN A 75 5.63 3.83 -10.39
N ASN A 76 6.69 3.82 -9.57
CA ASN A 76 8.05 3.60 -10.05
C ASN A 76 8.23 2.22 -10.70
N GLU A 77 7.62 1.16 -10.17
CA GLU A 77 7.69 -0.17 -10.77
C GLU A 77 6.88 -0.29 -12.06
N LEU A 78 5.74 0.39 -12.15
CA LEU A 78 4.96 0.48 -13.40
C LEU A 78 5.72 1.27 -14.48
N ASP A 79 6.35 2.38 -14.12
CA ASP A 79 7.14 3.20 -15.03
C ASP A 79 8.35 2.41 -15.57
N LYS A 80 9.04 1.63 -14.71
CA LYS A 80 10.12 0.71 -15.12
C LYS A 80 9.64 -0.35 -16.12
N LYS A 81 8.39 -0.79 -15.99
CA LYS A 81 7.75 -1.72 -16.94
C LYS A 81 7.29 -1.05 -18.24
N GLY A 82 7.29 0.29 -18.32
CA GLY A 82 6.80 1.03 -19.48
C GLY A 82 5.27 1.06 -19.59
N ILE A 83 4.57 0.97 -18.45
CA ILE A 83 3.10 1.01 -18.34
C ILE A 83 2.64 2.39 -17.88
#